data_AF-A0A925Z883-F1
#
_entry.id   AF-A0A925Z883-F1
#
_cell.length_a   1.000
_cell.length_b   1.000
_cell.length_c   1.000
_cell.angle_alpha   90.00
_cell.angle_beta   90.00
_cell.angle_gamma   90.00
#
_symmetry.space_group_name_H-M   'P 1'
#
loop_
_entity.id
_entity.type
_entity.pdbx_description
1 polymer ?
#
loop_
_entity_poly.entity_id
_entity_poly.type
_entity_poly.pdbx_seq_one_letter_code
_entity_poly.pdbx_strand_id
1 'polypeptide(L)'
;MLGPMLKDCRYGAFISYAHGDDEAWNDWVTCFNRELELTLQARLRGVKVPKNHLSGKNGPNAGMLPDELRVRIAASFAMIVVVHDNYVDSDYCRQEVAHFKALFGDAGLRERLYV
;
A
#
# COMPACT_ATOMS: atom_id res chain seq x y z
N MET A 1 9.39 -6.24 -17.67
CA MET A 1 9.95 -6.97 -16.52
C MET A 1 8.80 -7.67 -15.84
N LEU A 2 8.90 -8.99 -15.59
CA LEU A 2 7.95 -9.67 -14.71
C LEU A 2 8.19 -9.16 -13.29
N GLY A 3 7.14 -8.74 -12.58
CA GLY A 3 7.26 -8.23 -11.21
C GLY A 3 7.75 -9.28 -10.21
N PRO A 4 8.22 -8.89 -9.00
CA PRO A 4 8.60 -9.83 -7.95
C PRO A 4 7.45 -10.77 -7.58
N MET A 5 7.79 -12.00 -7.18
CA MET A 5 6.81 -12.95 -6.63
C MET A 5 6.46 -12.56 -5.19
N LEU A 6 5.24 -12.85 -4.75
CA LEU A 6 4.76 -12.55 -3.39
C LEU A 6 5.72 -13.05 -2.28
N LYS A 7 6.31 -14.23 -2.47
CA LYS A 7 7.24 -14.85 -1.51
C LYS A 7 8.57 -14.08 -1.34
N ASP A 8 8.94 -13.27 -2.32
CA ASP A 8 10.19 -12.49 -2.34
C ASP A 8 9.98 -11.07 -1.80
N CYS A 9 8.72 -10.68 -1.55
CA CYS A 9 8.36 -9.39 -1.00
C CYS A 9 8.32 -9.42 0.53
N ARG A 10 8.77 -8.33 1.15
CA ARG A 10 8.66 -8.14 2.61
C ARG A 10 7.22 -7.91 3.02
N TYR A 11 6.43 -7.28 2.16
CA TYR A 11 5.03 -6.96 2.40
C TYR A 11 4.12 -7.52 1.31
N GLY A 12 2.91 -7.94 1.71
CA GLY A 12 1.88 -8.39 0.79
C GLY A 12 1.34 -7.23 -0.05
N ALA A 13 0.97 -6.15 0.61
CA ALA A 13 0.62 -4.90 -0.03
C ALA A 13 1.15 -3.69 0.73
N PHE A 14 1.41 -2.61 0.00
CA PHE A 14 1.47 -1.25 0.51
C PHE A 14 0.08 -0.63 0.38
N ILE A 15 -0.53 -0.19 1.48
CA ILE A 15 -1.85 0.44 1.49
C ILE A 15 -1.66 1.95 1.56
N SER A 16 -1.93 2.62 0.45
CA SER A 16 -1.89 4.07 0.28
C SER A 16 -3.27 4.66 0.60
N TYR A 17 -3.32 5.62 1.52
CA TYR A 17 -4.54 6.29 1.96
C TYR A 17 -4.18 7.65 2.58
N ALA A 18 -5.11 8.59 2.64
CA ALA A 18 -4.91 9.83 3.38
C ALA A 18 -5.16 9.61 4.87
N HIS A 19 -4.21 9.99 5.72
CA HIS A 19 -4.27 9.69 7.16
C HIS A 19 -5.43 10.42 7.83
N GLY A 20 -5.70 11.67 7.41
CA GLY A 20 -6.85 12.43 7.91
C GLY A 20 -8.20 11.78 7.60
N ASP A 21 -8.30 11.02 6.50
CA ASP A 21 -9.51 10.24 6.19
C ASP A 21 -9.61 9.01 7.12
N ASP A 22 -8.52 8.29 7.37
CA ASP A 22 -8.55 7.16 8.31
C ASP A 22 -8.99 7.59 9.71
N GLU A 23 -8.40 8.68 10.22
CA GLU A 23 -8.73 9.25 11.53
C GLU A 23 -10.18 9.77 11.59
N ALA A 24 -10.64 10.50 10.57
CA ALA A 24 -12.00 11.01 10.51
C ALA A 24 -13.06 9.89 10.46
N TRP A 25 -12.66 8.71 10.00
CA TRP A 25 -13.53 7.55 9.82
C TRP A 25 -13.22 6.40 10.80
N ASN A 26 -12.79 6.73 12.02
CA ASN A 26 -12.58 5.79 13.13
C ASN A 26 -11.62 4.64 12.78
N ASP A 27 -10.45 4.97 12.24
CA ASP A 27 -9.40 4.02 11.88
C ASP A 27 -9.88 2.94 10.90
N TRP A 28 -10.77 3.31 9.98
CA TRP A 28 -11.40 2.38 9.05
C TRP A 28 -10.40 1.62 8.17
N VAL A 29 -9.38 2.30 7.61
CA VAL A 29 -8.33 1.66 6.78
C VAL A 29 -7.50 0.72 7.64
N THR A 30 -7.22 1.10 8.89
CA THR A 30 -6.54 0.23 9.84
C THR A 30 -7.35 -1.04 10.14
N CYS A 31 -8.66 -0.91 10.34
CA CYS A 31 -9.58 -2.03 10.53
C CYS A 31 -9.68 -2.91 9.28
N PHE A 32 -9.85 -2.29 8.11
CA PHE A 32 -9.86 -2.95 6.80
C PHE A 32 -8.61 -3.80 6.60
N ASN A 33 -7.42 -3.24 6.88
CA ASN A 33 -6.18 -3.98 6.74
C ASN A 33 -6.12 -5.23 7.63
N ARG A 34 -6.58 -5.12 8.88
CA ARG A 34 -6.62 -6.26 9.80
C ARG A 34 -7.51 -7.37 9.26
N GLU A 35 -8.71 -7.03 8.81
CA GLU A 35 -9.66 -8.01 8.26
C GLU A 35 -9.14 -8.61 6.94
N LEU A 36 -8.48 -7.81 6.10
CA LEU A 36 -7.85 -8.27 4.88
C LEU A 36 -6.74 -9.30 5.18
N GLU A 37 -5.84 -9.00 6.11
CA GLU A 37 -4.75 -9.92 6.50
C GLU A 37 -5.32 -11.25 7.03
N LEU A 38 -6.32 -11.19 7.91
CA LEU A 38 -6.98 -12.38 8.46
C LEU A 38 -7.66 -13.21 7.36
N THR A 39 -8.39 -12.54 6.48
CA THR A 39 -9.13 -13.20 5.40
C THR A 39 -8.19 -13.84 4.40
N LEU A 40 -7.12 -13.15 3.99
CA LEU A 40 -6.13 -13.69 3.04
C LEU A 40 -5.42 -14.91 3.63
N GLN A 41 -5.04 -14.88 4.90
CA GLN A 41 -4.43 -16.04 5.56
C GLN A 41 -5.38 -17.24 5.60
N ALA A 42 -6.67 -17.02 5.86
CA ALA A 42 -7.67 -18.09 5.89
C ALA A 42 -7.95 -18.69 4.50
N ARG A 43 -7.93 -17.84 3.45
CA ARG A 43 -8.24 -18.23 2.07
C ARG A 43 -7.06 -18.87 1.35
N LEU A 44 -5.86 -18.36 1.53
CA LEU A 44 -4.65 -18.80 0.83
C LEU A 44 -3.91 -19.89 1.64
N ARG A 45 -4.60 -21.00 1.89
CA ARG A 45 -4.03 -22.13 2.67
C ARG A 45 -2.74 -22.63 2.02
N GLY A 46 -1.69 -22.77 2.82
CA GLY A 46 -0.37 -23.22 2.37
C GLY A 46 0.51 -22.14 1.74
N VAL A 47 0.00 -20.91 1.57
CA VAL A 47 0.79 -19.76 1.13
C VAL A 47 1.01 -18.83 2.33
N LYS A 48 2.27 -18.59 2.68
CA LYS A 48 2.62 -17.59 3.70
C LYS A 48 2.48 -16.19 3.08
N VAL A 49 1.35 -15.54 3.34
CA VAL A 49 1.10 -14.15 2.91
C VAL A 49 1.84 -13.20 3.85
N PRO A 50 2.77 -12.35 3.37
CA PRO A 50 3.40 -11.34 4.21
C PRO A 50 2.36 -10.31 4.66
N LYS A 51 2.60 -9.68 5.83
CA LYS A 51 1.75 -8.59 6.31
C LYS A 51 1.77 -7.40 5.35
N ASN A 52 0.76 -6.56 5.43
CA ASN A 52 0.71 -5.33 4.67
C ASN A 52 1.44 -4.20 5.41
N HIS A 53 1.75 -3.14 4.68
CA HIS A 53 2.23 -1.89 5.24
C HIS A 53 1.24 -0.78 5.00
N LEU A 54 0.82 -0.11 6.06
CA LEU A 54 0.00 1.10 5.97
C LEU A 54 0.87 2.32 5.72
N SER A 55 0.49 3.18 4.77
CA SER A 55 1.12 4.50 4.53
C SER A 55 1.19 5.36 5.81
N GLY A 56 0.20 5.23 6.70
CA GLY A 56 0.15 5.83 8.05
C GLY A 56 1.35 5.55 8.95
N LYS A 57 2.07 4.45 8.73
CA LYS A 57 3.13 4.00 9.65
C LYS A 57 4.49 4.53 9.18
N ASN A 58 5.16 5.29 10.03
CA ASN A 58 6.49 5.86 9.82
C ASN A 58 6.58 6.90 8.68
N GLY A 59 5.45 7.48 8.27
CA GLY A 59 5.44 8.64 7.37
C GLY A 59 5.67 9.95 8.12
N PRO A 60 6.39 10.93 7.55
CA PRO A 60 6.43 12.27 8.10
C PRO A 60 5.11 12.97 7.84
N ASN A 61 4.76 13.90 8.73
CA ASN A 61 3.52 14.67 8.64
C ASN A 61 3.53 15.76 7.55
N ALA A 62 4.63 15.93 6.80
CA ALA A 62 4.74 16.87 5.66
C ALA A 62 5.96 16.59 4.77
N GLY A 63 5.90 17.02 3.49
CA GLY A 63 7.07 17.13 2.59
C GLY A 63 7.19 16.06 1.51
N MET A 64 8.41 15.82 1.04
CA MET A 64 8.72 14.81 0.02
C MET A 64 8.49 13.39 0.54
N LEU A 65 8.12 12.46 -0.36
CA LEU A 65 8.02 11.04 -0.04
C LEU A 65 9.38 10.53 0.47
N PRO A 66 9.47 10.11 1.75
CA PRO A 66 10.72 9.69 2.36
C PRO A 66 11.29 8.44 1.72
N ASP A 67 12.61 8.32 1.81
CA ASP A 67 13.34 7.14 1.37
C ASP A 67 12.84 5.86 2.05
N GLU A 68 12.45 5.94 3.33
CA GLU A 68 11.89 4.78 4.02
C GLU A 68 10.64 4.27 3.29
N LEU A 69 9.69 5.13 2.96
CA LEU A 69 8.46 4.73 2.29
C LEU A 69 8.68 4.29 0.86
N ARG A 70 9.62 4.90 0.14
CA ARG A 70 10.07 4.38 -1.16
C ARG A 70 10.55 2.94 -1.04
N VAL A 71 11.35 2.64 -0.02
CA VAL A 71 11.80 1.27 0.29
C VAL A 71 10.62 0.36 0.65
N ARG A 72 9.62 0.84 1.39
CA ARG A 72 8.43 0.04 1.73
C ARG A 72 7.57 -0.27 0.51
N ILE A 73 7.36 0.71 -0.36
CA ILE A 73 6.66 0.56 -1.64
C ILE A 73 7.41 -0.47 -2.51
N ALA A 74 8.73 -0.32 -2.67
CA ALA A 74 9.56 -1.24 -3.45
C ALA A 74 9.56 -2.66 -2.87
N ALA A 75 9.45 -2.80 -1.56
CA ALA A 75 9.43 -4.10 -0.86
C ALA A 75 8.03 -4.76 -0.82
N SER A 76 7.01 -4.15 -1.43
CA SER A 76 5.63 -4.63 -1.42
C SER A 76 5.26 -5.36 -2.71
N PHE A 77 4.50 -6.46 -2.56
CA PHE A 77 4.01 -7.19 -3.73
C PHE A 77 2.89 -6.45 -4.46
N ALA A 78 1.98 -5.80 -3.77
CA ALA A 78 0.93 -4.98 -4.39
C ALA A 78 0.88 -3.57 -3.79
N MET A 79 0.15 -2.69 -4.45
CA MET A 79 -0.34 -1.45 -3.86
C MET A 79 -1.87 -1.50 -3.82
N ILE A 80 -2.44 -1.17 -2.68
CA ILE A 80 -3.87 -0.94 -2.52
C ILE A 80 -4.05 0.54 -2.25
N VAL A 81 -4.79 1.22 -3.09
CA VAL A 81 -5.14 2.62 -2.94
C VAL A 81 -6.53 2.67 -2.33
N VAL A 82 -6.68 3.45 -1.28
CA VAL A 82 -7.97 3.67 -0.65
C VAL A 82 -8.34 5.13 -0.83
N VAL A 83 -9.31 5.37 -1.70
CA VAL A 83 -9.73 6.73 -2.08
C VAL A 83 -10.88 7.18 -1.17
N HIS A 84 -10.67 8.33 -0.53
CA HIS A 84 -11.70 9.08 0.19
C HIS A 84 -11.48 10.59 -0.07
N ASP A 85 -12.26 11.44 0.60
CA ASP A 85 -12.32 12.90 0.44
C ASP A 85 -10.97 13.59 0.24
N ASN A 86 -9.95 13.27 1.06
CA ASN A 86 -8.67 13.97 1.03
C ASN A 86 -7.57 13.22 0.23
N TYR A 87 -7.85 12.02 -0.28
CA TYR A 87 -6.84 11.20 -0.95
C TYR A 87 -6.29 11.86 -2.22
N VAL A 88 -7.18 12.36 -3.06
CA VAL A 88 -6.81 12.94 -4.36
C VAL A 88 -6.06 14.25 -4.23
N ASP A 89 -6.28 14.98 -3.13
CA ASP A 89 -5.64 16.27 -2.85
C ASP A 89 -4.30 16.12 -2.14
N SER A 90 -4.05 14.97 -1.53
CA SER A 90 -2.78 14.64 -0.87
C SER A 90 -1.63 14.50 -1.87
N ASP A 91 -0.69 15.44 -1.82
CA ASP A 91 0.59 15.36 -2.54
C ASP A 91 1.36 14.09 -2.22
N TYR A 92 1.20 13.59 -1.00
CA TYR A 92 1.86 12.39 -0.54
C TYR A 92 1.32 11.15 -1.23
N CYS A 93 0.00 10.98 -1.24
CA CYS A 93 -0.68 9.89 -1.92
C CYS A 93 -0.35 9.89 -3.43
N ARG A 94 -0.33 11.07 -4.06
CA ARG A 94 0.11 11.22 -5.46
C ARG A 94 1.55 10.73 -5.68
N GLN A 95 2.48 11.09 -4.79
CA GLN A 95 3.87 10.67 -4.88
C GLN A 95 4.06 9.16 -4.68
N GLU A 96 3.29 8.53 -3.81
CA GLU A 96 3.32 7.07 -3.60
C GLU A 96 2.94 6.32 -4.88
N VAL A 97 1.80 6.69 -5.49
CA VAL A 97 1.33 6.09 -6.75
C VAL A 97 2.32 6.35 -7.89
N ALA A 98 2.84 7.57 -7.99
CA ALA A 98 3.85 7.92 -9.00
C ALA A 98 5.14 7.10 -8.82
N HIS A 99 5.59 6.89 -7.58
CA HIS A 99 6.75 6.08 -7.30
C HIS A 99 6.52 4.59 -7.61
N PHE A 100 5.35 4.04 -7.26
CA PHE A 100 4.99 2.67 -7.61
C PHE A 100 4.93 2.46 -9.13
N LYS A 101 4.35 3.43 -9.87
CA LYS A 101 4.38 3.43 -11.34
C LYS A 101 5.81 3.44 -11.88
N ALA A 102 6.69 4.27 -11.32
CA ALA A 102 8.09 4.34 -11.75
C ALA A 102 8.84 3.02 -11.55
N LEU A 103 8.52 2.26 -10.49
CA LEU A 103 9.14 0.98 -10.17
C LEU A 103 8.66 -0.16 -11.07
N PHE A 104 7.36 -0.22 -11.36
CA PHE A 104 6.75 -1.41 -11.97
C PHE A 104 6.14 -1.17 -13.35
N GLY A 105 6.12 0.08 -13.81
CA GLY A 105 5.57 0.48 -15.11
C GLY A 105 4.07 0.23 -15.24
N ASP A 106 3.54 0.44 -16.45
CA ASP A 106 2.10 0.30 -16.70
C ASP A 106 1.59 -1.14 -16.55
N ALA A 107 2.43 -2.15 -16.85
CA ALA A 107 2.09 -3.54 -16.61
C ALA A 107 1.96 -3.82 -15.10
N GLY A 108 2.88 -3.31 -14.29
CA GLY A 108 2.83 -3.42 -12.84
C GLY A 108 1.61 -2.73 -12.24
N LEU A 109 1.21 -1.57 -12.74
CA LEU A 109 -0.05 -0.93 -12.33
C LEU A 109 -1.24 -1.85 -12.63
N ARG A 110 -1.33 -2.40 -13.84
CA ARG A 110 -2.46 -3.24 -14.23
C ARG A 110 -2.60 -4.50 -13.38
N GLU A 111 -1.47 -5.09 -13.00
CA GLU A 111 -1.45 -6.41 -12.34
C GLU A 111 -1.41 -6.34 -10.81
N ARG A 112 -0.98 -5.20 -10.25
CA ARG A 112 -0.58 -5.10 -8.84
C ARG A 112 -1.10 -3.85 -8.13
N LEU A 113 -1.78 -2.94 -8.83
CA LEU A 113 -2.51 -1.83 -8.22
C LEU A 113 -3.99 -2.21 -8.08
N TYR A 114 -4.53 -2.05 -6.88
CA TYR A 114 -5.94 -2.19 -6.57
C TYR A 114 -6.42 -0.85 -6.02
N VAL A 115 -7.62 -0.42 -6.40
CA VAL A 115 -8.28 0.81 -5.95
C VAL A 115 -9.62 0.45 -5.35
#